data_AF-A0A2V6U2U8-F1
#
_entry.id   AF-A0A2V6U2U8-F1
#
_cell.length_a   1.000
_cell.length_b   1.000
_cell.length_c   1.000
_cell.angle_alpha   90.00
_cell.angle_beta   90.00
_cell.angle_gamma   90.00
#
_symmetry.space_group_name_H-M   'P 1'
#
loop_
_entity.id
_entity.type
_entity.pdbx_description
1 polymer ?
#
loop_
_entity_poly.entity_id
_entity_poly.type
_entity_poly.pdbx_seq_one_letter_code
_entity_poly.pdbx_strand_id
1 'polypeptide(L)'
;MPIARKPLEDPIRAELFGIERLEQHAESLAAAQRVMGQSGRGRRLLPHVEHNGRVSYRVIAYAIREERAITPAAEWLVDNFHVADEQLREIRDDLPSRPSVSRGHSSPRGPCSLK
;
A
#
# COMPACT_ATOMS: atom_id res chain seq x y z
N MET A 1 -25.17 1.89 -10.34
CA MET A 1 -24.16 2.96 -10.49
C MET A 1 -23.26 2.59 -11.66
N PRO A 2 -23.24 3.35 -12.77
CA PRO A 2 -22.34 3.08 -13.86
C PRO A 2 -20.92 3.42 -13.41
N ILE A 3 -19.99 2.49 -13.62
CA ILE A 3 -18.56 2.67 -13.35
C ILE A 3 -18.08 3.71 -14.39
N ALA A 4 -17.89 4.95 -13.95
CA ALA A 4 -17.43 6.03 -14.80
C ALA A 4 -16.07 5.66 -15.41
N ARG A 5 -15.96 5.79 -16.74
CA ARG A 5 -14.72 5.55 -17.49
C ARG A 5 -13.66 6.54 -17.00
N LYS A 6 -12.67 6.07 -16.25
CA LYS A 6 -11.42 6.82 -16.05
C LYS A 6 -10.58 6.67 -17.32
N PRO A 7 -9.98 7.74 -17.87
CA PRO A 7 -8.99 7.61 -18.94
C PRO A 7 -7.87 6.67 -18.48
N LEU A 8 -7.22 5.99 -19.44
CA LEU A 8 -6.00 5.23 -19.16
C LEU A 8 -5.03 6.16 -18.42
N GLU A 9 -4.65 5.79 -17.19
CA GLU A 9 -3.76 6.59 -16.35
C GLU A 9 -2.47 6.88 -17.13
N ASP A 10 -2.03 8.14 -17.13
CA ASP A 10 -0.74 8.50 -17.71
C ASP A 10 0.38 7.66 -17.08
N PRO A 11 1.43 7.29 -17.84
CA PRO A 11 2.57 6.59 -17.27
C PRO A 11 3.08 7.31 -16.02
N ILE A 12 3.42 6.56 -14.97
CA ILE A 12 4.03 7.12 -13.76
C ILE A 12 5.38 7.73 -14.17
N ARG A 13 5.39 9.06 -14.36
CA ARG A 13 6.58 9.86 -14.70
C ARG A 13 7.10 10.58 -13.47
N ALA A 14 7.41 9.82 -12.43
CA ALA A 14 8.08 10.38 -11.26
C ALA A 14 9.57 10.58 -11.59
N GLU A 15 10.13 11.71 -11.18
CA GLU A 15 11.58 11.94 -11.22
C GLU A 15 12.24 11.02 -10.19
N LEU A 16 13.22 10.21 -10.64
CA LEU A 16 13.99 9.38 -9.72
C LEU A 16 15.01 10.30 -9.02
N PHE A 17 14.90 10.42 -7.70
CA PHE A 17 15.85 11.22 -6.94
C PHE A 17 17.23 10.54 -6.88
N GLY A 18 18.28 11.33 -7.13
CA GLY A 18 19.63 10.99 -6.68
C GLY A 18 19.70 11.02 -5.14
N ILE A 19 20.81 10.51 -4.59
CA ILE A 19 20.98 10.31 -3.14
C ILE A 19 20.75 11.61 -2.36
N GLU A 20 21.36 12.70 -2.79
CA GLU A 20 21.31 14.00 -2.10
C GLU A 20 19.88 14.57 -2.08
N ARG A 21 19.14 14.41 -3.19
CA ARG A 21 17.75 14.88 -3.27
C ARG A 21 16.82 13.98 -2.45
N LEU A 22 17.12 12.69 -2.38
CA LEU A 22 16.37 11.75 -1.54
C LEU A 22 16.51 12.10 -0.06
N GLU A 23 17.71 12.44 0.39
CA GLU A 23 17.97 12.87 1.78
C GLU A 23 17.21 14.15 2.12
N GLN A 24 17.32 15.18 1.29
CA GLN A 24 16.58 16.43 1.47
C GLN A 24 15.06 16.19 1.49
N HIS A 25 14.57 15.29 0.62
CA HIS A 25 13.17 14.94 0.59
C HIS A 25 12.73 14.16 1.84
N ALA A 26 13.57 13.24 2.33
CA ALA A 26 13.30 12.49 3.55
C ALA A 26 13.21 13.41 4.77
N GLU A 27 14.11 14.40 4.90
CA GLU A 27 14.04 15.42 5.95
C GLU A 27 12.75 16.26 5.86
N SER A 28 12.41 16.71 4.64
CA SER A 28 11.18 17.45 4.38
C SER A 28 9.93 16.64 4.78
N LEU A 29 9.89 15.36 4.42
CA LEU A 29 8.81 14.44 4.80
C LEU A 29 8.75 14.24 6.32
N ALA A 30 9.89 14.06 6.98
CA ALA A 30 9.94 13.87 8.42
C ALA A 30 9.43 15.10 9.18
N ALA A 31 9.72 16.31 8.68
CA ALA A 31 9.19 17.56 9.24
C ALA A 31 7.68 17.73 8.96
N ALA A 32 7.21 17.34 7.77
CA ALA A 32 5.83 17.49 7.36
C ALA A 32 4.88 16.45 8.00
N GLN A 33 5.36 15.24 8.26
CA GLN A 33 4.52 14.14 8.72
C GLN A 33 4.56 14.00 10.23
N ARG A 34 3.46 14.42 10.88
CA ARG A 34 3.30 14.28 12.34
C ARG A 34 3.21 12.81 12.75
N VAL A 35 4.16 12.37 13.59
CA VAL A 35 4.10 11.04 14.21
C VAL A 35 3.12 11.04 15.38
N MET A 36 2.29 9.99 15.47
CA MET A 36 1.40 9.76 16.61
C MET A 36 2.21 9.51 17.89
N GLY A 37 2.01 10.32 18.93
CA GLY A 37 2.76 10.24 20.20
C GLY A 37 2.43 9.02 21.06
N GLN A 38 1.27 8.41 20.85
CA GLN A 38 0.94 7.08 21.36
C GLN A 38 0.48 6.23 20.19
N SER A 39 1.01 5.02 20.09
CA SER A 39 0.51 4.06 19.14
C SER A 39 -0.80 3.48 19.69
N GLY A 40 -1.92 3.87 19.08
CA GLY A 40 -3.22 3.28 19.37
C GLY A 40 -3.28 1.82 18.95
N ARG A 41 -4.35 1.10 19.31
CA ARG A 41 -4.60 -0.22 18.71
C ARG A 41 -4.72 -0.04 17.20
N GLY A 42 -3.72 -0.55 16.46
CA GLY A 42 -3.77 -0.57 15.00
C GLY A 42 -5.01 -1.32 14.51
N ARG A 43 -5.57 -0.88 13.38
CA ARG A 43 -6.60 -1.68 12.70
C ARG A 43 -5.99 -3.01 12.28
N ARG A 44 -6.76 -4.09 12.37
CA ARG A 44 -6.34 -5.40 11.86
C ARG A 44 -6.23 -5.30 10.34
N LEU A 45 -5.02 -5.35 9.81
CA LEU A 45 -4.76 -5.19 8.38
C LEU A 45 -5.20 -6.43 7.58
N LEU A 46 -4.97 -7.63 8.11
CA LEU A 46 -5.23 -8.89 7.42
C LEU A 46 -6.68 -9.02 6.88
N PRO A 47 -7.75 -8.76 7.67
CA PRO A 47 -9.11 -8.79 7.13
C PRO A 47 -9.36 -7.80 5.98
N HIS A 48 -8.68 -6.65 6.00
CA HIS A 48 -8.80 -5.67 4.92
C HIS A 48 -8.10 -6.14 3.65
N VAL A 49 -6.91 -6.74 3.78
CA VAL A 49 -6.17 -7.30 2.64
C VAL A 49 -6.96 -8.43 1.98
N GLU A 50 -7.49 -9.38 2.77
CA GLU A 50 -8.32 -10.48 2.26
C GLU A 50 -9.61 -9.99 1.59
N HIS A 51 -10.26 -8.99 2.19
CA HIS A 51 -11.46 -8.40 1.61
C HIS A 51 -11.15 -7.73 0.27
N ASN A 52 -10.10 -6.92 0.21
CA ASN A 52 -9.69 -6.20 -0.99
C ASN A 52 -9.30 -7.17 -2.11
N GLY A 53 -8.54 -8.23 -1.79
CA GLY A 53 -8.19 -9.27 -2.76
C GLY A 53 -9.43 -9.91 -3.37
N ARG A 54 -10.40 -10.31 -2.54
CA ARG A 54 -11.66 -10.89 -2.99
C ARG A 54 -12.49 -9.93 -3.84
N VAL A 55 -12.60 -8.66 -3.44
CA VAL A 55 -13.36 -7.66 -4.20
C VAL A 55 -12.70 -7.37 -5.53
N SER A 56 -11.37 -7.17 -5.56
CA SER A 56 -10.60 -6.91 -6.77
C SER A 56 -10.79 -8.02 -7.80
N TYR A 57 -10.60 -9.29 -7.38
CA TYR A 57 -10.79 -10.44 -8.26
C TYR A 57 -12.20 -10.50 -8.85
N ARG A 58 -13.24 -10.29 -8.03
CA ARG A 58 -14.63 -10.31 -8.50
C ARG A 58 -14.93 -9.19 -9.49
N VAL A 59 -14.42 -7.98 -9.24
CA VAL A 59 -14.63 -6.83 -10.12
C VAL A 59 -13.98 -7.05 -11.47
N ILE A 60 -12.74 -7.55 -11.48
CA ILE A 60 -11.98 -7.82 -12.70
C ILE A 60 -12.61 -8.98 -13.49
N ALA A 61 -12.90 -10.10 -12.82
CA ALA A 61 -13.55 -11.25 -13.46
C ALA A 61 -14.93 -10.89 -14.06
N TYR A 62 -15.70 -10.06 -13.36
CA TYR A 62 -16.96 -9.55 -13.90
C TYR A 62 -16.75 -8.67 -15.13
N ALA A 63 -15.77 -7.75 -15.11
CA ALA A 63 -15.48 -6.89 -16.25
C ALA A 63 -15.04 -7.69 -17.48
N ILE A 64 -14.18 -8.70 -17.30
CA ILE A 64 -13.72 -9.60 -18.37
C ILE A 64 -14.88 -10.37 -18.97
N ARG A 65 -15.75 -10.96 -18.12
CA ARG A 65 -16.91 -11.74 -18.58
C ARG A 65 -17.90 -10.92 -19.40
N GLU A 66 -18.01 -9.63 -19.10
CA GLU A 66 -18.89 -8.69 -19.81
C GLU A 66 -18.18 -8.03 -21.01
N GLU A 67 -16.99 -8.52 -21.39
CA GLU A 67 -16.13 -7.99 -22.47
C GLU A 67 -15.88 -6.48 -22.34
N ARG A 68 -15.82 -5.99 -21.10
CA ARG A 68 -15.54 -4.58 -20.82
C ARG A 68 -14.04 -4.37 -20.76
N ALA A 69 -13.61 -3.21 -21.26
CA ALA A 69 -12.24 -2.75 -21.06
C ALA A 69 -11.90 -2.68 -19.57
N ILE A 70 -10.75 -3.23 -19.21
CA ILE A 70 -10.16 -3.17 -17.86
C ILE A 70 -9.00 -2.17 -17.85
N THR A 71 -8.59 -1.72 -16.66
CA THR A 71 -7.45 -0.79 -16.54
C THR A 71 -6.12 -1.53 -16.74
N PRO A 72 -5.03 -0.86 -17.12
CA PRO A 72 -3.71 -1.50 -17.23
C PRO A 72 -3.26 -2.18 -15.92
N ALA A 73 -3.62 -1.60 -14.77
CA ALA A 73 -3.37 -2.22 -13.47
C ALA A 73 -4.17 -3.52 -13.26
N ALA A 74 -5.40 -3.59 -13.77
CA ALA A 74 -6.22 -4.78 -13.72
C ALA A 74 -5.70 -5.86 -14.69
N GLU A 75 -5.24 -5.49 -15.89
CA GLU A 75 -4.56 -6.40 -16.82
C GLU A 75 -3.34 -7.04 -16.17
N TRP A 76 -2.46 -6.20 -15.58
CA TRP A 76 -1.30 -6.69 -14.85
C TRP A 76 -1.69 -7.67 -13.75
N LEU A 77 -2.75 -7.38 -12.98
CA LEU A 77 -3.18 -8.26 -11.89
C LEU A 77 -3.68 -9.63 -12.39
N VAL A 78 -4.31 -9.67 -13.58
CA VAL A 78 -4.75 -10.93 -14.21
C VAL A 78 -3.54 -11.74 -14.64
N ASP A 79 -2.60 -11.11 -15.33
CA ASP A 79 -1.40 -11.76 -15.84
C ASP A 79 -0.49 -12.24 -14.70
N ASN A 80 -0.51 -11.54 -13.57
CA ASN A 80 0.37 -11.77 -12.41
C ASN A 80 -0.38 -12.29 -11.18
N PHE A 81 -1.52 -12.98 -11.37
CA PHE A 81 -2.34 -13.44 -10.24
C PHE A 81 -1.55 -14.28 -9.22
N HIS A 82 -0.57 -15.05 -9.70
CA HIS A 82 0.29 -15.90 -8.88
C HIS A 82 1.16 -15.07 -7.92
N VAL A 83 1.70 -13.94 -8.37
CA VAL A 83 2.48 -13.01 -7.54
C VAL A 83 1.59 -12.42 -6.45
N ALA A 84 0.38 -11.97 -6.81
CA ALA A 84 -0.56 -11.40 -5.85
C ALA A 84 -1.03 -12.44 -4.81
N ASP A 85 -1.24 -13.69 -5.22
CA ASP A 85 -1.64 -14.77 -4.33
C ASP A 85 -0.52 -15.19 -3.38
N GLU A 86 0.73 -15.25 -3.88
CA GLU A 86 1.91 -15.48 -3.05
C GLU A 86 2.07 -14.38 -2.00
N GLN A 87 2.00 -13.12 -2.40
CA GLN A 87 2.07 -11.98 -1.48
C GLN A 87 0.93 -11.99 -0.45
N LEU A 88 -0.28 -12.41 -0.84
CA LEU A 88 -1.40 -12.53 0.10
C LEU A 88 -1.15 -13.62 1.15
N ARG A 89 -0.51 -14.74 0.77
CA ARG A 89 -0.11 -15.81 1.70
C ARG A 89 0.99 -15.33 2.64
N GLU A 90 2.03 -14.69 2.13
CA GLU A 90 3.12 -14.13 2.93
C GLU A 90 2.59 -13.12 3.96
N ILE A 91 1.74 -12.18 3.53
CA ILE A 91 1.10 -11.22 4.43
C ILE A 91 0.30 -11.92 5.54
N ARG A 92 -0.39 -13.03 5.23
CA ARG A 92 -1.16 -13.79 6.22
C ARG A 92 -0.24 -14.46 7.25
N ASP A 93 0.89 -14.97 6.80
CA ASP A 93 1.83 -15.69 7.64
C ASP A 93 2.68 -14.73 8.50
N ASP A 94 3.01 -13.54 7.98
CA ASP A 94 3.80 -12.51 8.66
C ASP A 94 2.98 -11.62 9.59
N LEU A 95 1.71 -11.34 9.25
CA LEU A 95 0.89 -10.45 10.07
C LEU A 95 0.40 -11.17 11.34
N PRO A 96 0.61 -10.57 12.52
CA PRO A 96 0.09 -11.13 13.75
C PRO A 96 -1.44 -11.13 13.72
N SER A 97 -2.05 -12.27 14.10
CA SER A 97 -3.51 -12.40 14.11
C SER A 97 -4.20 -11.42 15.07
N ARG A 98 -3.46 -10.92 16.06
CA ARG A 98 -3.87 -9.91 17.05
C ARG A 98 -3.31 -8.54 16.68
N PRO A 99 -4.10 -7.46 16.83
CA PRO A 99 -3.59 -6.11 16.63
C PRO A 99 -2.39 -5.86 17.55
N SER A 100 -1.30 -5.35 16.99
CA SER A 100 -0.10 -5.02 17.74
C SER A 100 -0.42 -3.97 18.81
N VAL A 101 -0.19 -4.33 20.09
CA VAL A 101 -0.14 -3.37 21.19
C VAL A 101 1.32 -2.96 21.33
N SER A 102 1.71 -1.95 20.60
CA SER A 102 3.00 -1.28 20.79
C SER A 102 2.99 -0.58 22.15
N ARG A 103 3.72 -1.15 23.12
CA ARG A 103 4.01 -0.46 24.38
C ARG A 103 4.85 0.77 24.05
N GLY A 104 4.34 1.95 24.39
CA GLY A 104 5.03 3.21 24.16
C GLY A 104 6.38 3.21 24.86
N HIS A 105 7.46 3.05 24.10
CA HIS A 105 8.78 3.44 24.54
C HIS A 105 8.93 4.92 24.20
N SER A 106 8.62 5.78 25.16
CA SER A 106 8.97 7.20 25.10
C SER A 106 10.49 7.33 25.26
N SER A 107 11.22 7.14 24.16
CA SER A 107 12.63 7.52 24.11
C SER A 107 12.72 9.02 23.81
N PRO A 108 13.45 9.83 24.61
CA PRO A 108 13.63 11.24 24.31
C PRO A 108 14.50 11.35 23.05
N ARG A 109 13.91 11.90 21.98
CA ARG A 109 14.58 12.12 20.69
C ARG A 109 15.74 13.11 20.88
N GLY A 110 16.96 12.60 20.93
CA GLY A 110 18.15 13.37 20.58
C GLY A 110 18.17 13.61 19.06
N PRO A 111 18.88 14.65 18.58
CA PRO A 111 18.98 14.91 17.15
C PRO A 111 19.64 13.72 16.46
N CYS A 112 19.00 13.19 15.41
CA CYS A 112 19.63 12.24 14.50
C CYS A 112 20.78 12.96 13.80
N SER A 113 22.00 12.80 14.29
CA SER A 113 23.19 13.15 13.54
C SER A 113 23.42 12.08 12.48
N LEU A 114 23.04 12.36 11.23
CA LEU A 114 23.68 11.73 10.09
C LEU A 114 25.13 12.25 10.05
N LYS A 115 26.09 11.33 10.10
CA LYS A 115 27.50 11.58 9.78
C LYS A 115 27.74 11.27 8.33
#